data_AF-A0A1I0V5I2-F1
#
_entry.id   AF-A0A1I0V5I2-F1
#
_cell.length_a   1.000
_cell.length_b   1.000
_cell.length_c   1.000
_cell.angle_alpha   90.00
_cell.angle_beta   90.00
_cell.angle_gamma   90.00
#
_symmetry.space_group_name_H-M   'P 1'
#
loop_
_entity.id
_entity.type
_entity.pdbx_description
1 polymer ?
#
loop_
_entity_poly.entity_id
_entity_poly.type
_entity_poly.pdbx_seq_one_letter_code
_entity_poly.pdbx_strand_id
1 'polypeptide(L)'
;MVDNCYGEFVEKIEPSEVCADMIVGSLIKNPGGGLAPIGGYIAGKAEYVENCACRLNSPGLGREVGASLGVMRSFFQGFFMAPVVTAGALKGAIFAAHMFEKLGFETYPSADTKRHDIIQAVTLRSEKALKAFCTGIQAAAPVDSYVTPEPWDMPGYDDKVIMAAGAFIQGSSIELSADGPSREPYNVYFQGGLTWYHAKFGILKAIEEMTKAGIISL
;
A
#
# COMPACT_ATOMS: atom_id res chain seq x y z
N MET A 1 21.17 5.19 4.65
CA MET A 1 20.00 4.30 4.85
C MET A 1 18.82 4.89 4.10
N VAL A 2 18.07 4.07 3.37
CA VAL A 2 16.83 4.47 2.66
C VAL A 2 15.67 3.61 3.17
N ASP A 3 14.57 4.23 3.56
CA ASP A 3 13.29 3.52 3.74
C ASP A 3 12.71 3.25 2.35
N ASN A 4 12.64 1.98 1.97
CA ASN A 4 12.31 1.56 0.61
C ASN A 4 10.85 1.09 0.48
N CYS A 5 10.03 1.27 1.53
CA CYS A 5 8.64 0.86 1.53
C CYS A 5 7.89 1.38 0.30
N TYR A 6 7.13 0.48 -0.34
CA TYR A 6 6.29 0.75 -1.52
C TYR A 6 7.04 0.88 -2.84
N GLY A 7 8.37 1.05 -2.81
CA GLY A 7 9.20 1.20 -4.00
C GLY A 7 9.71 -0.13 -4.56
N GLU A 8 9.70 -1.20 -3.76
CA GLU A 8 10.29 -2.47 -4.17
C GLU A 8 9.64 -3.00 -5.45
N PHE A 9 10.47 -3.30 -6.45
CA PHE A 9 10.09 -3.81 -7.78
C PHE A 9 9.28 -2.86 -8.67
N VAL A 10 9.15 -1.57 -8.31
CA VAL A 10 8.54 -0.56 -9.18
C VAL A 10 9.52 -0.13 -10.27
N GLU A 11 10.80 0.00 -9.93
CA GLU A 11 11.89 0.23 -10.89
C GLU A 11 12.71 -1.04 -11.13
N LYS A 12 13.59 -0.99 -12.14
CA LYS A 12 14.50 -2.10 -12.46
C LYS A 12 15.69 -2.20 -11.50
N ILE A 13 15.98 -1.12 -10.79
CA ILE A 13 17.08 -1.03 -9.84
C ILE A 13 16.53 -0.55 -8.51
N GLU A 14 17.15 -1.00 -7.43
CA GLU A 14 16.81 -0.59 -6.06
C GLU A 14 17.84 0.39 -5.50
N PRO A 15 17.55 1.14 -4.40
CA PRO A 15 18.48 2.12 -3.86
C PRO A 15 19.87 1.56 -3.51
N SER A 16 19.96 0.26 -3.19
CA SER A 16 21.24 -0.43 -2.91
C SER A 16 22.20 -0.40 -4.11
N GLU A 17 21.69 -0.32 -5.33
CA GLU A 17 22.49 -0.23 -6.56
C GLU A 17 22.99 1.19 -6.85
N VAL A 18 22.41 2.20 -6.18
CA VAL A 18 22.74 3.63 -6.35
C VAL A 18 23.26 4.26 -5.07
N CYS A 19 24.11 3.53 -4.34
CA CYS A 19 24.86 3.97 -3.16
C CYS A 19 24.11 3.95 -1.82
N ALA A 20 22.90 3.38 -1.72
CA ALA A 20 22.31 3.17 -0.40
C ALA A 20 23.04 2.05 0.35
N ASP A 21 23.74 2.43 1.41
CA ASP A 21 24.44 1.49 2.30
C ASP A 21 23.55 0.43 2.96
N MET A 22 22.26 0.77 3.12
CA MET A 22 21.25 -0.05 3.75
C MET A 22 19.86 0.42 3.32
N ILE A 23 19.00 -0.54 3.01
CA ILE A 23 17.57 -0.36 2.75
C ILE A 23 16.77 -1.19 3.76
N VAL A 24 15.58 -0.69 4.10
CA VAL A 24 14.63 -1.36 4.98
C VAL A 24 13.24 -1.29 4.40
N GLY A 25 12.40 -2.26 4.75
CA GLY A 25 10.99 -2.24 4.35
C GLY A 25 10.18 -3.35 5.01
N SER A 26 8.90 -3.40 4.67
CA SER A 26 7.92 -4.30 5.29
C SER A 26 7.55 -5.45 4.38
N LEU A 27 7.43 -6.66 4.94
CA LEU A 27 6.98 -7.84 4.22
C LEU A 27 5.46 -7.90 4.05
N ILE A 28 4.67 -7.06 4.71
CA ILE A 28 3.23 -6.94 4.39
C ILE A 28 2.95 -5.87 3.32
N LYS A 29 4.01 -5.46 2.61
CA LYS A 29 3.98 -4.57 1.44
C LYS A 29 4.45 -5.32 0.19
N ASN A 30 5.01 -4.61 -0.78
CA ASN A 30 5.46 -5.11 -2.08
C ASN A 30 6.24 -6.45 -2.00
N PRO A 31 7.33 -6.58 -1.20
CA PRO A 31 8.16 -7.80 -1.22
C PRO A 31 7.47 -9.03 -0.61
N GLY A 32 6.34 -8.85 0.07
CA GLY A 32 5.53 -9.95 0.57
C GLY A 32 4.67 -10.64 -0.47
N GLY A 33 4.42 -9.99 -1.62
CA GLY A 33 3.55 -10.49 -2.67
C GLY A 33 2.13 -10.85 -2.20
N GLY A 34 1.66 -10.26 -1.09
CA GLY A 34 0.37 -10.59 -0.47
C GLY A 34 0.31 -11.95 0.23
N LEU A 35 1.44 -12.65 0.37
CA LEU A 35 1.50 -13.99 0.99
C LEU A 35 2.25 -13.99 2.32
N ALA A 36 3.22 -13.09 2.49
CA ALA A 36 3.93 -12.96 3.74
C ALA A 36 2.98 -12.45 4.83
N PRO A 37 2.78 -13.20 5.93
CA PRO A 37 1.77 -12.86 6.91
C PRO A 37 2.17 -11.69 7.81
N ILE A 38 3.48 -11.47 7.99
CA ILE A 38 4.09 -10.46 8.85
C ILE A 38 5.55 -10.24 8.41
N GLY A 39 6.23 -9.26 9.02
CA GLY A 39 7.68 -9.16 9.03
C GLY A 39 8.22 -7.91 8.32
N GLY A 40 9.53 -7.79 8.33
CA GLY A 40 10.28 -6.74 7.65
C GLY A 40 11.62 -7.28 7.15
N TYR A 41 12.28 -6.53 6.29
CA TYR A 41 13.60 -6.87 5.77
C TYR A 41 14.59 -5.73 5.98
N ILE A 42 15.86 -6.10 6.03
CA ILE A 42 17.00 -5.21 6.01
C ILE A 42 17.99 -5.80 5.00
N ALA A 43 18.41 -5.00 4.03
CA ALA A 43 19.43 -5.39 3.06
C ALA A 43 20.47 -4.28 2.93
N GLY A 44 21.76 -4.62 2.83
CA GLY A 44 22.82 -3.62 2.78
C GLY A 44 24.20 -4.19 3.07
N LYS A 45 25.16 -3.30 3.38
CA LYS A 45 26.52 -3.69 3.76
C LYS A 45 26.52 -4.59 4.99
N ALA A 46 27.40 -5.58 4.99
CA ALA A 46 27.46 -6.63 6.02
C ALA A 46 27.59 -6.08 7.44
N GLU A 47 28.43 -5.07 7.65
CA GLU A 47 28.63 -4.43 8.96
C GLU A 47 27.35 -3.78 9.52
N TYR A 48 26.53 -3.17 8.65
CA TYR A 48 25.28 -2.53 9.06
C TYR A 48 24.17 -3.55 9.33
N VAL A 49 24.08 -4.59 8.49
CA VAL A 49 23.16 -5.70 8.73
C VAL A 49 23.47 -6.42 10.04
N GLU A 50 24.76 -6.61 10.37
CA GLU A 50 25.17 -7.25 11.63
C GLU A 50 24.81 -6.40 12.86
N ASN A 51 25.05 -5.08 12.80
CA ASN A 51 24.63 -4.16 13.84
C ASN A 51 23.11 -4.20 14.07
N CYS A 52 22.32 -4.22 13.00
CA CYS A 52 20.87 -4.36 13.07
C CYS A 52 20.44 -5.69 13.69
N ALA A 53 21.12 -6.79 13.39
CA ALA A 53 20.81 -8.09 13.96
C ALA A 53 21.10 -8.17 15.46
N CYS A 54 22.24 -7.65 15.88
CA CYS A 54 22.58 -7.52 17.31
C CYS A 54 21.57 -6.64 18.05
N ARG A 55 21.02 -5.62 17.39
CA ARG A 55 19.95 -4.77 17.94
C ARG A 55 18.60 -5.48 18.01
N LEU A 56 18.25 -6.28 17.01
CA LEU A 56 16.99 -7.02 16.96
C LEU A 56 16.95 -8.14 18.00
N ASN A 57 18.08 -8.82 18.18
CA ASN A 57 18.26 -9.90 19.15
C ASN A 57 19.11 -9.39 20.33
N SER A 58 20.35 -9.86 20.44
CA SER A 58 21.32 -9.39 21.43
C SER A 58 22.76 -9.49 20.91
N PRO A 59 23.70 -8.68 21.43
CA PRO A 59 25.11 -8.82 21.12
C PRO A 59 25.62 -10.23 21.42
N GLY A 60 26.42 -10.79 20.50
CA GLY A 60 26.97 -12.14 20.60
C GLY A 60 26.10 -13.24 20.00
N LEU A 61 24.77 -13.06 19.92
CA LEU A 61 23.86 -13.98 19.22
C LEU A 61 23.61 -13.57 17.76
N GLY A 62 23.47 -12.26 17.51
CA GLY A 62 23.31 -11.73 16.16
C GLY A 62 22.15 -12.40 15.39
N ARG A 63 22.46 -12.98 14.22
CA ARG A 63 21.48 -13.65 13.32
C ARG A 63 21.40 -15.17 13.50
N GLU A 64 22.20 -15.76 14.39
CA GLU A 64 22.33 -17.21 14.49
C GLU A 64 21.15 -17.88 15.21
N VAL A 65 20.29 -17.09 15.87
CA VAL A 65 19.13 -17.56 16.63
C VAL A 65 17.83 -16.93 16.12
N GLY A 66 16.75 -17.69 16.19
CA GLY A 66 15.41 -17.25 15.80
C GLY A 66 14.65 -18.36 15.08
N ALA A 67 13.60 -18.91 15.70
CA ALA A 67 12.81 -19.96 15.08
C ALA A 67 11.92 -19.37 13.97
N SER A 68 11.96 -19.98 12.78
CA SER A 68 11.15 -19.51 11.64
C SER A 68 9.68 -19.95 11.69
N LEU A 69 9.26 -20.78 12.66
CA LEU A 69 7.86 -21.16 12.96
C LEU A 69 6.97 -21.53 11.75
N GLY A 70 7.55 -22.02 10.66
CA GLY A 70 6.83 -22.43 9.45
C GLY A 70 6.52 -21.33 8.42
N VAL A 71 6.92 -20.08 8.63
CA VAL A 71 6.57 -18.96 7.70
C VAL A 71 7.45 -18.89 6.45
N MET A 72 8.54 -19.66 6.38
CA MET A 72 9.52 -19.58 5.28
C MET A 72 8.90 -19.80 3.91
N ARG A 73 7.96 -20.75 3.78
CA ARG A 73 7.27 -21.00 2.50
C ARG A 73 6.55 -19.74 2.01
N SER A 74 5.80 -19.07 2.89
CA SER A 74 5.07 -17.85 2.55
C SER A 74 6.00 -16.69 2.19
N PHE A 75 7.14 -16.57 2.87
CA PHE A 75 8.14 -15.55 2.53
C PHE A 75 8.77 -15.80 1.15
N PHE A 76 9.24 -17.02 0.87
CA PHE A 76 9.85 -17.32 -0.43
C PHE A 76 8.86 -17.24 -1.59
N GLN A 77 7.64 -17.77 -1.40
CA GLN A 77 6.60 -17.70 -2.42
C GLN A 77 6.12 -16.27 -2.63
N GLY A 78 5.94 -15.50 -1.55
CA GLY A 78 5.60 -14.09 -1.59
C GLY A 78 6.62 -13.27 -2.37
N PHE A 79 7.90 -13.43 -2.05
CA PHE A 79 8.99 -12.73 -2.73
C PHE A 79 9.09 -13.09 -4.22
N PHE A 80 8.87 -14.37 -4.57
CA PHE A 80 8.81 -14.80 -5.97
C PHE A 80 7.66 -14.13 -6.75
N MET A 81 6.50 -13.95 -6.10
CA MET A 81 5.32 -13.32 -6.71
C MET A 81 5.36 -11.78 -6.67
N ALA A 82 6.18 -11.19 -5.79
CA ALA A 82 6.20 -9.76 -5.50
C ALA A 82 6.33 -8.86 -6.73
N PRO A 83 7.19 -9.13 -7.74
CA PRO A 83 7.26 -8.27 -8.93
C PRO A 83 5.96 -8.22 -9.73
N VAL A 84 5.26 -9.35 -9.86
CA VAL A 84 4.00 -9.44 -10.62
C VAL A 84 2.87 -8.74 -9.86
N VAL A 85 2.81 -8.94 -8.54
CA VAL A 85 1.82 -8.30 -7.66
C VAL A 85 2.02 -6.78 -7.64
N THR A 86 3.27 -6.32 -7.48
CA THR A 86 3.64 -4.90 -7.53
C THR A 86 3.24 -4.28 -8.87
N ALA A 87 3.51 -4.95 -9.99
CA ALA A 87 3.08 -4.48 -11.30
C ALA A 87 1.54 -4.39 -11.44
N GLY A 88 0.79 -5.27 -10.75
CA GLY A 88 -0.67 -5.23 -10.67
C GLY A 88 -1.17 -3.98 -9.92
N ALA A 89 -0.63 -3.75 -8.72
CA ALA A 89 -0.92 -2.56 -7.91
C ALA A 89 -0.55 -1.26 -8.63
N LEU A 90 0.63 -1.22 -9.26
CA LEU A 90 1.11 -0.05 -10.00
C LEU A 90 0.22 0.31 -11.20
N LYS A 91 -0.24 -0.69 -11.96
CA LYS A 91 -1.25 -0.48 -13.01
C LYS A 91 -2.54 0.08 -12.42
N GLY A 92 -2.95 -0.41 -11.25
CA GLY A 92 -4.08 0.10 -10.47
C GLY A 92 -3.94 1.59 -10.17
N ALA A 93 -2.81 2.01 -9.60
CA ALA A 93 -2.49 3.40 -9.30
C ALA A 93 -2.59 4.30 -10.55
N ILE A 94 -1.94 3.91 -11.65
CA ILE A 94 -1.98 4.65 -12.93
C ILE A 94 -3.40 4.75 -13.49
N PHE A 95 -4.19 3.67 -13.39
CA PHE A 95 -5.58 3.66 -13.83
C PHE A 95 -6.45 4.56 -12.96
N ALA A 96 -6.28 4.55 -11.63
CA ALA A 96 -6.97 5.45 -10.73
C ALA A 96 -6.66 6.90 -11.11
N ALA A 97 -5.39 7.26 -11.30
CA ALA A 97 -5.00 8.60 -11.74
C ALA A 97 -5.74 9.03 -13.02
N HIS A 98 -5.65 8.21 -14.08
CA HIS A 98 -6.31 8.53 -15.36
C HIS A 98 -7.83 8.69 -15.24
N MET A 99 -8.49 7.83 -14.46
CA MET A 99 -9.94 7.88 -14.29
C MET A 99 -10.36 9.15 -13.54
N PHE A 100 -9.70 9.45 -12.42
CA PHE A 100 -10.05 10.59 -11.59
C PHE A 100 -9.66 11.93 -12.22
N GLU A 101 -8.55 12.00 -12.97
CA GLU A 101 -8.21 13.17 -13.79
C GLU A 101 -9.29 13.47 -14.84
N LYS A 102 -9.77 12.45 -15.55
CA LYS A 102 -10.86 12.61 -16.54
C LYS A 102 -12.17 13.07 -15.91
N LEU A 103 -12.37 12.75 -14.63
CA LEU A 103 -13.53 13.16 -13.84
C LEU A 103 -13.34 14.53 -13.16
N GLY A 104 -12.23 15.22 -13.42
CA GLY A 104 -11.97 16.58 -12.94
C GLY A 104 -11.37 16.67 -11.53
N PHE A 105 -10.88 15.55 -10.99
CA PHE A 105 -10.16 15.52 -9.72
C PHE A 105 -8.66 15.71 -9.95
N GLU A 106 -7.99 16.34 -8.99
CA GLU A 106 -6.54 16.39 -8.96
C GLU A 106 -6.00 15.07 -8.42
N THR A 107 -4.93 14.58 -9.04
CA THR A 107 -4.28 13.33 -8.64
C THR A 107 -2.77 13.55 -8.51
N TYR A 108 -2.15 12.83 -7.59
CA TYR A 108 -0.71 12.86 -7.38
C TYR A 108 -0.17 11.46 -7.04
N PRO A 109 0.84 10.96 -7.75
CA PRO A 109 1.36 11.48 -9.01
C PRO A 109 0.28 11.50 -10.12
N SER A 110 0.47 12.34 -11.13
CA SER A 110 -0.42 12.34 -12.30
C SER A 110 -0.28 11.03 -13.09
N ALA A 111 -1.23 10.73 -13.95
CA ALA A 111 -1.24 9.46 -14.67
C ALA A 111 -0.01 9.25 -15.57
N ASP A 112 0.53 10.33 -16.16
CA ASP A 112 1.72 10.31 -17.02
C ASP A 112 3.05 10.44 -16.24
N THR A 113 2.99 10.68 -14.92
CA THR A 113 4.20 10.83 -14.11
C THR A 113 4.90 9.49 -13.93
N LYS A 114 6.23 9.47 -14.09
CA LYS A 114 7.06 8.30 -13.81
C LYS A 114 6.86 7.86 -12.34
N ARG A 115 6.71 6.55 -12.14
CA ARG A 115 6.40 5.97 -10.83
C ARG A 115 7.65 5.42 -10.16
N HIS A 116 7.68 5.58 -8.84
CA HIS A 116 8.75 5.11 -7.96
C HIS A 116 8.20 4.33 -6.75
N ASP A 117 6.88 4.35 -6.55
CA ASP A 117 6.15 3.55 -5.57
C ASP A 117 4.74 3.20 -6.12
N ILE A 118 3.95 2.48 -5.34
CA ILE A 118 2.57 2.08 -5.67
C ILE A 118 1.49 3.04 -5.14
N ILE A 119 1.86 4.15 -4.51
CA ILE A 119 0.91 5.06 -3.86
C ILE A 119 0.25 5.95 -4.92
N GLN A 120 -1.06 6.17 -4.77
CA GLN A 120 -1.80 7.12 -5.57
C GLN A 120 -2.68 7.99 -4.68
N ALA A 121 -2.46 9.30 -4.72
CA ALA A 121 -3.35 10.27 -4.07
C ALA A 121 -4.39 10.82 -5.04
N VAL A 122 -5.60 11.08 -4.54
CA VAL A 122 -6.67 11.82 -5.22
C VAL A 122 -7.23 12.87 -4.26
N THR A 123 -7.33 14.12 -4.71
CA THR A 123 -7.90 15.22 -3.92
C THR A 123 -9.40 15.28 -4.11
N LEU A 124 -10.16 14.83 -3.10
CA LEU A 124 -11.60 14.63 -3.21
C LEU A 124 -12.44 15.86 -2.84
N ARG A 125 -11.83 16.90 -2.26
CA ARG A 125 -12.40 18.23 -1.99
C ARG A 125 -13.57 18.27 -1.00
N SER A 126 -14.04 17.14 -0.50
CA SER A 126 -15.06 17.08 0.57
C SER A 126 -14.99 15.79 1.37
N GLU A 127 -15.39 15.85 2.64
CA GLU A 127 -15.54 14.68 3.52
C GLU A 127 -16.54 13.67 2.95
N LYS A 128 -17.64 14.15 2.36
CA LYS A 128 -18.64 13.28 1.70
C LYS A 128 -18.02 12.47 0.56
N ALA A 129 -17.14 13.10 -0.23
CA ALA A 129 -16.43 12.41 -1.31
C ALA A 129 -15.40 11.41 -0.80
N LEU A 130 -14.65 11.77 0.25
CA LEU A 130 -13.74 10.86 0.94
C LEU A 130 -14.46 9.62 1.46
N LYS A 131 -15.58 9.81 2.16
CA LYS A 131 -16.41 8.70 2.65
C LYS A 131 -16.95 7.83 1.52
N ALA A 132 -17.51 8.42 0.46
CA ALA A 132 -18.05 7.65 -0.67
C ALA A 132 -16.95 6.83 -1.39
N PHE A 133 -15.77 7.42 -1.58
CA PHE A 133 -14.62 6.73 -2.17
C PHE A 133 -14.20 5.52 -1.32
N CYS A 134 -13.94 5.72 -0.02
CA CYS A 134 -13.52 4.64 0.88
C CYS A 134 -14.59 3.55 1.00
N THR A 135 -15.88 3.90 1.08
CA THR A 135 -16.97 2.92 1.08
C THR A 135 -16.97 2.07 -0.20
N GLY A 136 -16.75 2.67 -1.37
CA GLY A 136 -16.66 1.90 -2.62
C GLY A 136 -15.46 0.97 -2.68
N ILE A 137 -14.29 1.40 -2.17
CA ILE A 137 -13.11 0.53 -2.04
C ILE A 137 -13.39 -0.63 -1.08
N GLN A 138 -13.97 -0.36 0.10
CA GLN A 138 -14.29 -1.40 1.08
C GLN A 138 -15.32 -2.40 0.54
N ALA A 139 -16.36 -1.93 -0.16
CA ALA A 139 -17.35 -2.80 -0.80
C ALA A 139 -16.76 -3.70 -1.90
N ALA A 140 -15.61 -3.34 -2.46
CA ALA A 140 -14.87 -4.15 -3.43
C ALA A 140 -13.88 -5.13 -2.80
N ALA A 141 -13.68 -5.06 -1.49
CA ALA A 141 -12.70 -5.88 -0.80
C ALA A 141 -13.14 -7.36 -0.72
N PRO A 142 -12.20 -8.32 -0.70
CA PRO A 142 -12.53 -9.74 -0.55
C PRO A 142 -12.95 -10.11 0.88
N VAL A 143 -12.47 -9.36 1.88
CA VAL A 143 -12.76 -9.58 3.30
C VAL A 143 -13.48 -8.34 3.84
N ASP A 144 -14.44 -8.54 4.76
CA ASP A 144 -15.17 -7.47 5.44
C ASP A 144 -15.86 -6.44 4.50
N SER A 145 -16.24 -6.86 3.30
CA SER A 145 -16.87 -5.97 2.31
C SER A 145 -18.23 -5.41 2.73
N TYR A 146 -18.87 -6.04 3.71
CA TYR A 146 -20.12 -5.58 4.32
C TYR A 146 -19.91 -4.53 5.42
N VAL A 147 -18.67 -4.32 5.87
CA VAL A 147 -18.34 -3.32 6.91
C VAL A 147 -18.21 -1.96 6.25
N THR A 148 -18.91 -0.95 6.77
CA THR A 148 -18.85 0.42 6.24
C THR A 148 -17.75 1.21 6.97
N PRO A 149 -16.79 1.81 6.26
CA PRO A 149 -15.74 2.61 6.89
C PRO A 149 -16.30 3.95 7.36
N GLU A 150 -15.87 4.37 8.56
CA GLU A 150 -16.23 5.65 9.17
C GLU A 150 -14.97 6.36 9.67
N PRO A 151 -14.92 7.71 9.68
CA PRO A 151 -13.81 8.45 10.27
C PRO A 151 -13.69 8.16 11.78
N TRP A 152 -12.49 7.83 12.23
CA TRP A 152 -12.21 7.54 13.64
C TRP A 152 -10.87 8.15 14.10
N ASP A 153 -10.71 8.31 15.41
CA ASP A 153 -9.52 8.91 16.01
C ASP A 153 -8.37 7.91 16.00
N MET A 154 -7.47 8.03 15.02
CA MET A 154 -6.30 7.14 14.89
C MET A 154 -5.14 7.66 15.75
N PRO A 155 -4.53 6.84 16.63
CA PRO A 155 -3.40 7.26 17.45
C PRO A 155 -2.25 7.82 16.60
N GLY A 156 -1.80 9.03 16.94
CA GLY A 156 -0.72 9.73 16.22
C GLY A 156 -1.19 10.70 15.11
N TYR A 157 -2.50 10.81 14.88
CA TYR A 157 -3.08 11.81 13.97
C TYR A 157 -3.87 12.85 14.76
N ASP A 158 -3.74 14.12 14.36
CA ASP A 158 -4.51 15.23 14.95
C ASP A 158 -5.97 15.26 14.45
N ASP A 159 -6.20 14.68 13.27
CA ASP A 159 -7.51 14.62 12.61
C ASP A 159 -8.00 13.17 12.50
N LYS A 160 -9.32 13.00 12.43
CA LYS A 160 -9.93 11.69 12.17
C LYS A 160 -9.45 11.12 10.85
N VAL A 161 -9.24 9.82 10.79
CA VAL A 161 -8.85 9.10 9.57
C VAL A 161 -9.97 8.12 9.22
N ILE A 162 -10.30 8.04 7.93
CA ILE A 162 -11.15 6.99 7.38
C ILE A 162 -10.28 6.03 6.58
N MET A 163 -10.57 4.72 6.68
CA MET A 163 -9.78 3.66 6.08
C MET A 163 -10.66 2.54 5.56
N ALA A 164 -10.42 2.11 4.33
CA ALA A 164 -10.90 0.90 3.71
C ALA A 164 -9.75 -0.11 3.62
N ALA A 165 -9.88 -1.25 4.29
CA ALA A 165 -8.80 -2.22 4.51
C ALA A 165 -9.30 -3.66 4.66
N GLY A 166 -10.15 -4.13 3.73
CA GLY A 166 -10.64 -5.52 3.70
C GLY A 166 -9.64 -6.52 3.12
N ALA A 167 -8.47 -6.65 3.76
CA ALA A 167 -7.35 -7.48 3.32
C ALA A 167 -7.36 -8.89 3.96
N PHE A 168 -6.76 -9.87 3.29
CA PHE A 168 -6.50 -11.20 3.87
C PHE A 168 -5.47 -11.13 5.00
N ILE A 169 -4.41 -10.34 4.80
CA ILE A 169 -3.40 -10.07 5.82
C ILE A 169 -3.71 -8.72 6.47
N GLN A 170 -3.93 -8.72 7.78
CA GLN A 170 -4.30 -7.50 8.52
C GLN A 170 -3.24 -6.40 8.34
N GLY A 171 -3.67 -5.24 7.86
CA GLY A 171 -2.79 -4.08 7.63
C GLY A 171 -1.91 -4.19 6.38
N SER A 172 -2.09 -5.22 5.54
CA SER A 172 -1.36 -5.37 4.29
C SER A 172 -1.75 -4.26 3.31
N SER A 173 -0.77 -3.46 2.92
CA SER A 173 -0.96 -2.34 1.99
C SER A 173 -0.50 -2.65 0.56
N ILE A 174 -0.10 -3.89 0.29
CA ILE A 174 -0.01 -4.41 -1.09
C ILE A 174 -1.35 -4.97 -1.58
N GLU A 175 -2.27 -5.25 -0.65
CA GLU A 175 -3.67 -5.50 -0.93
C GLU A 175 -4.42 -4.19 -1.15
N LEU A 176 -5.55 -4.26 -1.87
CA LEU A 176 -6.35 -3.09 -2.23
C LEU A 176 -6.83 -2.38 -0.97
N SER A 177 -6.41 -1.14 -0.79
CA SER A 177 -6.79 -0.32 0.36
C SER A 177 -6.84 1.15 0.00
N ALA A 178 -7.54 1.92 0.82
CA ALA A 178 -7.55 3.36 0.71
C ALA A 178 -7.79 4.03 2.07
N ASP A 179 -7.05 5.09 2.35
CA ASP A 179 -7.17 5.83 3.60
C ASP A 179 -6.86 7.31 3.41
N GLY A 180 -7.37 8.15 4.31
CA GLY A 180 -7.11 9.58 4.25
C GLY A 180 -7.63 10.33 5.48
N PRO A 181 -6.99 11.46 5.84
CA PRO A 181 -7.47 12.30 6.93
C PRO A 181 -8.77 13.02 6.52
N SER A 182 -9.73 13.09 7.43
CA SER A 182 -10.97 13.86 7.26
C SER A 182 -10.72 15.36 7.51
N ARG A 183 -9.87 15.95 6.67
CA ARG A 183 -9.51 17.37 6.68
C ARG A 183 -9.27 17.88 5.27
N GLU A 184 -9.41 19.18 5.06
CA GLU A 184 -9.14 19.79 3.75
C GLU A 184 -7.68 19.54 3.30
N PRO A 185 -7.44 19.20 2.01
CA PRO A 185 -8.38 19.13 0.88
C PRO A 185 -9.01 17.75 0.64
N TYR A 186 -9.08 16.91 1.68
CA TYR A 186 -9.65 15.56 1.67
C TYR A 186 -8.94 14.64 0.67
N ASN A 187 -7.61 14.56 0.81
CA ASN A 187 -6.82 13.63 0.02
C ASN A 187 -7.09 12.20 0.50
N VAL A 188 -7.43 11.33 -0.44
CA VAL A 188 -7.37 9.89 -0.22
C VAL A 188 -6.08 9.35 -0.83
N TYR A 189 -5.43 8.43 -0.11
CA TYR A 189 -4.33 7.62 -0.60
C TYR A 189 -4.89 6.24 -0.92
N PHE A 190 -4.73 5.84 -2.16
CA PHE A 190 -5.11 4.55 -2.71
C PHE A 190 -3.84 3.77 -3.00
N GLN A 191 -3.82 2.50 -2.60
CA GLN A 191 -2.68 1.63 -2.84
C GLN A 191 -3.09 0.17 -2.97
N GLY A 192 -2.17 -0.61 -3.55
CA GLY A 192 -2.26 -2.05 -3.60
C GLY A 192 -3.30 -2.60 -4.58
N GLY A 193 -3.46 -3.91 -4.51
CA GLY A 193 -4.26 -4.73 -5.40
C GLY A 193 -3.47 -5.94 -5.85
N LEU A 194 -3.76 -7.11 -5.25
CA LEU A 194 -3.04 -8.36 -5.55
C LEU A 194 -3.09 -8.75 -7.02
N THR A 195 -4.16 -8.32 -7.70
CA THR A 195 -4.29 -8.44 -9.14
C THR A 195 -4.73 -7.10 -9.72
N TRP A 196 -4.27 -6.80 -10.94
CA TRP A 196 -4.74 -5.66 -11.71
C TRP A 196 -6.28 -5.64 -11.84
N TYR A 197 -6.91 -6.80 -12.02
CA TYR A 197 -8.36 -6.91 -12.15
C TYR A 197 -9.10 -6.47 -10.89
N HIS A 198 -8.59 -6.84 -9.71
CA HIS A 198 -9.17 -6.44 -8.44
C HIS A 198 -8.95 -4.94 -8.17
N ALA A 199 -7.76 -4.41 -8.45
CA ALA A 199 -7.50 -2.97 -8.34
C ALA A 199 -8.47 -2.16 -9.22
N LYS A 200 -8.60 -2.55 -10.50
CA LYS A 200 -9.56 -1.94 -11.43
C LYS A 200 -11.00 -2.02 -10.92
N PHE A 201 -11.41 -3.18 -10.42
CA PHE A 201 -12.77 -3.37 -9.87
C PHE A 201 -13.02 -2.44 -8.68
N GLY A 202 -12.06 -2.32 -7.76
CA GLY A 202 -12.12 -1.38 -6.64
C GLY A 202 -12.32 0.06 -7.07
N ILE A 203 -11.53 0.52 -8.04
CA ILE A 203 -11.63 1.88 -8.57
C ILE A 203 -13.00 2.13 -9.22
N LEU A 204 -13.51 1.16 -9.98
CA LEU A 204 -14.86 1.26 -10.57
C LEU A 204 -15.96 1.29 -9.49
N LYS A 205 -15.80 0.54 -8.41
CA LYS A 205 -16.72 0.59 -7.26
C LYS A 205 -16.68 1.92 -6.52
N ALA A 206 -15.49 2.52 -6.34
CA ALA A 206 -15.37 3.86 -5.78
C ALA A 206 -16.11 4.89 -6.65
N ILE A 207 -15.93 4.85 -7.98
CA ILE A 207 -16.65 5.72 -8.92
C ILE A 207 -18.16 5.48 -8.86
N GLU A 208 -18.61 4.23 -8.78
CA GLU A 208 -20.03 3.87 -8.64
C GLU A 208 -20.64 4.48 -7.37
N GLU A 209 -19.99 4.31 -6.21
CA GLU A 209 -20.47 4.86 -4.93
C GLU A 209 -20.43 6.39 -4.90
N MET A 210 -19.40 7.01 -5.47
CA MET A 210 -19.34 8.46 -5.62
C MET A 210 -20.44 9.01 -6.55
N THR A 211 -20.82 8.25 -7.58
CA THR A 211 -21.95 8.59 -8.46
C THR A 211 -23.28 8.50 -7.71
N LYS A 212 -23.51 7.41 -6.95
CA LYS A 212 -24.71 7.26 -6.09
C LYS A 212 -24.83 8.38 -5.06
N ALA A 213 -23.71 8.84 -4.53
CA ALA A 213 -23.65 9.96 -3.59
C ALA A 213 -23.80 11.34 -4.26
N GLY A 214 -23.90 11.41 -5.59
CA GLY A 214 -24.08 12.65 -6.36
C GLY A 214 -22.82 13.52 -6.45
N ILE A 215 -21.64 12.94 -6.29
CA ILE A 215 -20.34 13.63 -6.37
C ILE A 215 -19.84 13.64 -7.83
N ILE A 216 -20.06 12.55 -8.56
CA ILE A 216 -19.68 12.38 -9.96
C ILE A 216 -20.95 12.30 -10.82
N SER A 217 -20.90 12.90 -12.01
CA SER A 217 -21.86 12.71 -13.09
C SER A 217 -21.16 12.02 -14.26
N LEU A 218 -21.69 10.88 -14.72
CA LEU A 218 -21.17 10.09 -15.85
C LEU A 218 -21.97 10.33 -17.13
#